data_AF-A0A937CGU2-F1
#
_entry.id   AF-A0A937CGU2-F1
#
_cell.length_a   1.000
_cell.length_b   1.000
_cell.length_c   1.000
_cell.angle_alpha   90.00
_cell.angle_beta   90.00
_cell.angle_gamma   90.00
#
_symmetry.space_group_name_H-M   'P 1'
#
loop_
_entity.id
_entity.type
_entity.pdbx_description
1 polymer ?
#
loop_
_entity_poly.entity_id
_entity_poly.type
_entity_poly.pdbx_seq_one_letter_code
_entity_poly.pdbx_strand_id
1 'polypeptide(L)'
;MDTKIDKILKTEDRGDAYFELVSLFLNSSEDTRKYILDNWDFGAIWKYPDFKRLCCLKNENRSCSERIIAMLVYYVFSSKEEKDVRDIIFALAVAYNSCLLADIDPYQIVNRVAQHAPDNIKNEFKRFLSRKEADKSLSAFMLVTEINADGELEIRISPEFD
;
A
#
# COMPACT_ATOMS: atom_id res chain seq x y z
N MET A 1 24.67 11.36 -8.65
CA MET A 1 23.34 10.72 -8.60
C MET A 1 23.50 9.43 -7.83
N ASP A 2 22.57 9.16 -6.91
CA ASP A 2 22.80 8.29 -5.74
C ASP A 2 22.91 6.81 -6.16
N THR A 3 24.14 6.27 -6.17
CA THR A 3 24.48 4.93 -6.66
C THR A 3 23.71 3.80 -5.96
N LYS A 4 23.17 4.09 -4.77
CA LYS A 4 22.32 3.18 -4.01
C LYS A 4 20.93 2.99 -4.64
N ILE A 5 20.29 4.06 -5.12
CA ILE A 5 18.94 4.00 -5.70
C ILE A 5 18.99 3.22 -7.02
N ASP A 6 19.99 3.52 -7.85
CA ASP A 6 20.22 2.82 -9.11
C ASP A 6 20.43 1.32 -8.91
N LYS A 7 21.12 0.93 -7.83
CA LYS A 7 21.33 -0.47 -7.49
C LYS A 7 20.02 -1.16 -7.11
N ILE A 8 19.20 -0.51 -6.28
CA ILE A 8 17.91 -1.06 -5.83
C ILE A 8 16.95 -1.22 -7.01
N LEU A 9 16.83 -0.19 -7.85
CA LEU A 9 15.97 -0.22 -9.05
C LEU A 9 16.35 -1.32 -10.04
N LYS A 10 17.62 -1.76 -10.05
CA LYS A 10 18.16 -2.81 -10.93
C LYS A 10 18.24 -4.19 -10.28
N THR A 11 17.84 -4.35 -9.03
CA THR A 11 17.98 -5.63 -8.31
C THR A 11 16.98 -6.67 -8.84
N GLU A 12 17.44 -7.91 -9.02
CA GLU A 12 16.62 -9.04 -9.49
C GLU A 12 15.74 -9.63 -8.38
N ASP A 13 16.25 -9.72 -7.14
CA ASP A 13 15.44 -10.06 -5.97
C ASP A 13 14.71 -8.81 -5.44
N ARG A 14 13.45 -8.68 -5.85
CA ARG A 14 12.65 -7.46 -5.65
C ARG A 14 11.79 -7.48 -4.39
N GLY A 15 11.89 -8.51 -3.54
CA GLY A 15 11.18 -8.55 -2.26
C GLY A 15 11.75 -7.51 -1.30
N ASP A 16 12.95 -7.73 -0.80
CA ASP A 16 13.59 -6.81 0.14
C ASP A 16 13.98 -5.47 -0.50
N ALA A 17 14.33 -5.46 -1.78
CA ALA A 17 14.64 -4.24 -2.52
C ALA A 17 13.45 -3.27 -2.54
N TYR A 18 12.22 -3.78 -2.59
CA TYR A 18 11.02 -2.94 -2.54
C TYR A 18 10.89 -2.23 -1.19
N PHE A 19 11.00 -2.97 -0.09
CA PHE A 19 10.93 -2.39 1.26
C PHE A 19 12.06 -1.39 1.51
N GLU A 20 13.27 -1.66 0.99
CA GLU A 20 14.37 -0.70 1.04
C GLU A 20 14.04 0.59 0.26
N LEU A 21 13.43 0.46 -0.92
CA LEU A 21 13.02 1.60 -1.73
C LEU A 21 11.90 2.42 -1.08
N VAL A 22 10.92 1.75 -0.45
CA VAL A 22 9.87 2.39 0.36
C VAL A 22 10.49 3.19 1.50
N SER A 23 11.44 2.58 2.22
CA SER A 23 12.14 3.25 3.32
C SER A 23 12.93 4.47 2.83
N LEU A 24 13.67 4.34 1.72
CA LEU A 24 14.38 5.46 1.11
C LEU A 24 13.43 6.58 0.71
N PHE A 25 12.32 6.25 0.04
CA PHE A 25 11.34 7.24 -0.41
C PHE A 25 10.78 8.09 0.75
N LEU A 26 10.39 7.44 1.85
CA LEU A 26 9.79 8.14 3.00
C LEU A 26 10.80 8.99 3.78
N ASN A 27 12.08 8.66 3.73
CA ASN A 27 13.12 9.32 4.53
C ASN A 27 14.04 10.27 3.73
N SER A 28 13.84 10.41 2.42
CA SER A 28 14.73 11.22 1.57
C SER A 28 14.19 12.64 1.29
N SER A 29 14.95 13.46 0.57
CA SER A 29 14.51 14.78 0.09
C SER A 29 13.46 14.68 -1.02
N GLU A 30 12.86 15.81 -1.37
CA GLU A 30 11.91 15.90 -2.49
C GLU A 30 12.56 15.53 -3.83
N ASP A 31 13.80 15.98 -4.08
CA ASP A 31 14.55 15.64 -5.29
C ASP A 31 14.77 14.13 -5.42
N THR A 32 15.14 13.47 -4.32
CA THR A 32 15.31 12.01 -4.32
C THR A 32 13.99 11.29 -4.54
N ARG A 33 12.90 11.74 -3.92
CA ARG A 33 11.57 11.17 -4.14
C ARG A 33 11.15 11.30 -5.60
N LYS A 34 11.34 12.49 -6.19
CA LYS A 34 11.04 12.75 -7.59
C LYS A 34 11.86 11.82 -8.50
N TYR A 35 13.14 11.67 -8.22
CA TYR A 35 14.00 10.74 -8.97
C TYR A 35 13.49 9.30 -8.91
N ILE A 36 13.07 8.81 -7.74
CA ILE A 36 12.48 7.47 -7.59
C ILE A 36 11.20 7.34 -8.42
N LEU A 37 10.30 8.32 -8.36
CA LEU A 37 9.04 8.32 -9.13
C LEU A 37 9.26 8.44 -10.65
N ASP A 38 10.35 9.07 -11.08
CA ASP A 38 10.70 9.24 -12.49
C ASP A 38 11.39 8.00 -13.08
N ASN A 39 12.04 7.19 -12.23
CA ASN A 39 12.84 6.03 -12.65
C ASN A 39 12.29 4.69 -12.14
N TRP A 40 11.11 4.68 -11.55
CA TRP A 40 10.44 3.45 -11.15
C TRP A 40 10.15 2.59 -12.37
N ASP A 41 10.65 1.35 -12.36
CA ASP A 41 10.45 0.41 -13.45
C ASP A 41 9.05 -0.23 -13.37
N PHE A 42 8.15 0.23 -14.22
CA PHE A 42 6.79 -0.32 -14.37
C PHE A 42 6.76 -1.67 -15.09
N GLY A 43 7.81 -2.04 -15.84
CA GLY A 43 7.93 -3.34 -16.50
C GLY A 43 8.45 -4.44 -15.57
N ALA A 44 8.91 -4.08 -14.37
CA ALA A 44 9.39 -5.00 -13.36
C ALA A 44 8.26 -5.62 -12.52
N ILE A 45 8.34 -6.92 -12.27
CA ILE A 45 7.50 -7.59 -11.26
C ILE A 45 8.06 -7.26 -9.86
N TRP A 46 7.41 -6.35 -9.15
CA TRP A 46 7.71 -6.02 -7.76
C TRP A 46 6.89 -6.90 -6.82
N LYS A 47 7.53 -7.44 -5.77
CA LYS A 47 6.82 -8.18 -4.72
C LYS A 47 6.38 -7.18 -3.63
N TYR A 48 5.21 -6.60 -3.80
CA TYR A 48 4.58 -5.72 -2.81
C TYR A 48 3.43 -6.44 -2.09
N PRO A 49 3.01 -5.97 -0.91
CA PRO A 49 1.84 -6.52 -0.24
C PRO A 49 0.59 -6.34 -1.11
N ASP A 50 0.01 -7.45 -1.55
CA ASP A 50 -1.16 -7.47 -2.43
C ASP A 50 -2.37 -6.87 -1.71
N PHE A 51 -3.04 -5.90 -2.35
CA PHE A 51 -4.27 -5.30 -1.84
C PHE A 51 -5.42 -6.32 -1.73
N LYS A 52 -5.30 -7.50 -2.35
CA LYS A 52 -6.24 -8.61 -2.20
C LYS A 52 -6.05 -9.40 -0.90
N ARG A 53 -5.05 -9.07 -0.08
CA ARG A 53 -4.79 -9.72 1.20
C ARG A 53 -4.61 -8.68 2.31
N LEU A 54 -4.97 -9.04 3.54
CA LEU A 54 -4.67 -8.20 4.68
C LEU A 54 -3.15 -8.10 4.87
N CYS A 55 -2.67 -6.94 5.29
CA CYS A 55 -1.25 -6.69 5.53
C CYS A 55 -0.74 -7.30 6.85
N CYS A 56 -1.58 -8.07 7.57
CA CYS A 56 -1.36 -8.53 8.94
C CYS A 56 -1.55 -10.03 9.13
N LEU A 57 -0.83 -10.81 8.32
CA LEU A 57 -0.79 -12.27 8.42
C LEU A 57 0.27 -12.75 9.41
N LYS A 58 0.17 -14.01 9.86
CA LYS A 58 1.15 -14.65 10.75
C LYS A 58 2.37 -15.08 9.93
N ASN A 59 3.50 -15.29 10.60
CA ASN A 59 4.75 -15.80 10.00
C ASN A 59 5.34 -14.93 8.86
N GLU A 60 5.05 -13.64 8.87
CA GLU A 60 5.57 -12.71 7.87
C GLU A 60 6.90 -12.11 8.32
N ASN A 61 7.82 -11.95 7.37
CA ASN A 61 9.17 -11.46 7.64
C ASN A 61 9.21 -9.95 7.97
N ARG A 62 8.08 -9.25 7.85
CA ARG A 62 7.94 -7.80 8.04
C ARG A 62 6.76 -7.51 8.95
N SER A 63 6.87 -6.43 9.72
CA SER A 63 5.78 -6.00 10.59
C SER A 63 4.54 -5.57 9.80
N CYS A 64 3.37 -5.66 10.43
CA CYS A 64 2.12 -5.10 9.91
C CYS A 64 2.29 -3.67 9.40
N SER A 65 2.93 -2.80 10.20
CA SER A 65 3.13 -1.40 9.83
C SER A 65 3.98 -1.25 8.57
N GLU A 66 5.08 -2.00 8.43
CA GLU A 66 5.93 -1.96 7.23
C GLU A 66 5.13 -2.38 6.00
N ARG A 67 4.31 -3.42 6.11
CA ARG A 67 3.51 -3.95 5.00
C ARG A 67 2.40 -2.99 4.58
N ILE A 68 1.68 -2.41 5.54
CA ILE A 68 0.63 -1.41 5.25
C ILE A 68 1.26 -0.19 4.56
N ILE A 69 2.38 0.31 5.08
CA ILE A 69 3.10 1.43 4.48
C ILE A 69 3.55 1.10 3.06
N ALA A 70 4.16 -0.08 2.87
CA ALA A 70 4.63 -0.52 1.56
C ALA A 70 3.47 -0.62 0.57
N MET A 71 2.34 -1.21 0.94
CA MET A 71 1.14 -1.25 0.10
C MET A 71 0.68 0.16 -0.32
N LEU A 72 0.62 1.12 0.60
CA LEU A 72 0.21 2.48 0.27
C LEU A 72 1.21 3.20 -0.64
N VAL A 73 2.52 3.00 -0.41
CA VAL A 73 3.58 3.58 -1.25
C VAL A 73 3.58 3.01 -2.67
N TYR A 74 3.15 1.76 -2.88
CA TYR A 74 2.95 1.22 -4.23
C TYR A 74 2.02 2.13 -5.06
N TYR A 75 0.88 2.54 -4.52
CA TYR A 75 -0.03 3.45 -5.23
C TYR A 75 0.53 4.85 -5.45
N VAL A 76 1.47 5.28 -4.59
CA VAL A 76 2.22 6.51 -4.82
C VAL A 76 3.18 6.35 -6.01
N PHE A 77 3.89 5.24 -6.12
CA PHE A 77 4.78 4.96 -7.25
C PHE A 77 4.01 4.77 -8.56
N SER A 78 2.84 4.14 -8.47
CA SER A 78 1.94 3.93 -9.60
C SER A 78 1.08 5.14 -9.97
N SER A 79 1.30 6.31 -9.37
CA SER A 79 0.46 7.49 -9.59
C SER A 79 0.47 8.03 -11.03
N LYS A 80 1.49 7.66 -11.82
CA LYS A 80 1.65 8.06 -13.23
C LYS A 80 0.99 7.09 -14.21
N GLU A 81 0.68 5.88 -13.76
CA GLU A 81 -0.16 4.99 -14.54
C GLU A 81 -1.61 5.43 -14.37
N GLU A 82 -2.42 5.28 -15.43
CA GLU A 82 -3.88 5.31 -15.29
C GLU A 82 -4.31 4.09 -14.47
N LYS A 83 -4.21 4.20 -13.14
CA LYS A 83 -4.81 3.25 -12.22
C LYS A 83 -6.29 3.56 -12.08
N ASP A 84 -7.10 2.51 -12.04
CA ASP A 84 -8.50 2.65 -11.68
C ASP A 84 -8.60 3.23 -10.25
N VAL A 85 -9.32 4.33 -10.09
CA VAL A 85 -9.56 4.96 -8.79
C VAL A 85 -10.19 3.96 -7.81
N ARG A 86 -10.91 2.95 -8.31
CA ARG A 86 -11.45 1.85 -7.51
C ARG A 86 -10.35 1.05 -6.81
N ASP A 87 -9.24 0.76 -7.47
CA ASP A 87 -8.13 -0.01 -6.89
C ASP A 87 -7.47 0.74 -5.73
N ILE A 88 -7.30 2.06 -5.87
CA ILE A 88 -6.76 2.92 -4.81
C ILE A 88 -7.69 2.90 -3.59
N ILE A 89 -9.00 3.03 -3.82
CA ILE A 89 -9.99 3.04 -2.75
C ILE A 89 -10.05 1.68 -2.05
N PHE A 90 -9.97 0.58 -2.79
CA PHE A 90 -9.95 -0.77 -2.24
C PHE A 90 -8.72 -0.98 -1.36
N ALA A 91 -7.53 -0.61 -1.86
CA ALA A 91 -6.32 -0.68 -1.06
C ALA A 91 -6.36 0.18 0.20
N LEU A 92 -6.98 1.35 0.15
CA LEU A 92 -7.19 2.19 1.33
C LEU A 92 -8.11 1.53 2.36
N ALA A 93 -9.18 0.86 1.91
CA ALA A 93 -10.04 0.08 2.80
C ALA A 93 -9.28 -1.08 3.45
N VAL A 94 -8.46 -1.78 2.67
CA VAL A 94 -7.62 -2.88 3.17
C VAL A 94 -6.56 -2.38 4.14
N ALA A 95 -5.89 -1.26 3.84
CA ALA A 95 -4.92 -0.63 4.74
C ALA A 95 -5.59 -0.23 6.06
N TYR A 96 -6.74 0.44 5.97
CA TYR A 96 -7.49 0.92 7.12
C TYR A 96 -7.87 -0.23 8.06
N ASN A 97 -8.46 -1.30 7.52
CA ASN A 97 -8.88 -2.44 8.32
C ASN A 97 -7.68 -3.26 8.82
N SER A 98 -6.58 -3.33 8.07
CA SER A 98 -5.32 -3.93 8.55
C SER A 98 -4.74 -3.17 9.73
N CYS A 99 -4.81 -1.83 9.73
CA CYS A 99 -4.42 -1.00 10.87
C CYS A 99 -5.27 -1.32 12.10
N LEU A 100 -6.60 -1.40 11.96
CA LEU A 100 -7.50 -1.71 13.07
C LEU A 100 -7.21 -3.09 13.68
N LEU A 101 -6.95 -4.10 12.86
CA LEU A 101 -6.62 -5.45 13.34
C LEU A 101 -5.28 -5.52 14.08
N ALA A 102 -4.35 -4.63 13.75
CA ALA A 102 -3.02 -4.56 14.33
C ALA A 102 -2.91 -3.57 15.50
N ASP A 103 -4.01 -2.94 15.91
CA ASP A 103 -4.03 -1.86 16.91
C ASP A 103 -3.12 -0.67 16.54
N ILE A 104 -3.11 -0.32 15.24
CA ILE A 104 -2.36 0.81 14.68
C ILE A 104 -3.36 1.91 14.29
N ASP A 105 -3.03 3.19 14.53
CA ASP A 105 -3.85 4.30 14.08
C ASP A 105 -3.81 4.43 12.53
N PRO A 106 -4.93 4.17 11.83
CA PRO A 106 -4.96 4.27 10.38
C PRO A 106 -4.74 5.71 9.89
N TYR A 107 -5.18 6.72 10.63
CA TYR A 107 -4.99 8.12 10.24
C TYR A 107 -3.51 8.48 10.25
N GLN A 108 -2.76 8.03 11.26
CA GLN A 108 -1.32 8.27 11.34
C GLN A 108 -0.58 7.67 10.15
N ILE A 109 -0.83 6.39 9.83
CA ILE A 109 -0.14 5.69 8.73
C ILE A 109 -0.50 6.29 7.37
N VAL A 110 -1.79 6.50 7.10
CA VAL A 110 -2.23 7.03 5.80
C VAL A 110 -1.72 8.45 5.59
N ASN A 111 -1.76 9.31 6.62
CA ASN A 111 -1.22 10.68 6.51
C ASN A 111 0.30 10.70 6.34
N ARG A 112 1.03 9.79 7.00
CA ARG A 112 2.48 9.64 6.83
C ARG A 112 2.86 9.31 5.39
N VAL A 113 2.07 8.52 4.68
CA VAL A 113 2.33 8.23 3.26
C VAL A 113 1.85 9.39 2.37
N ALA A 114 0.66 9.94 2.66
CA ALA A 114 0.05 11.03 1.88
C ALA A 114 0.91 12.30 1.81
N GLN A 115 1.72 12.59 2.83
CA GLN A 115 2.59 13.77 2.84
C GLN A 115 3.65 13.76 1.73
N HIS A 116 3.99 12.57 1.21
CA HIS A 116 4.98 12.38 0.14
C HIS A 116 4.33 12.05 -1.21
N ALA A 117 3.01 11.89 -1.25
CA ALA A 117 2.29 11.50 -2.44
C ALA A 117 2.01 12.71 -3.35
N PRO A 118 1.97 12.52 -4.68
CA PRO A 118 1.42 13.50 -5.62
C PRO A 118 -0.02 13.88 -5.27
N ASP A 119 -0.44 15.08 -5.69
CA ASP A 119 -1.71 15.68 -5.26
C ASP A 119 -2.94 14.82 -5.56
N ASN A 120 -2.96 14.11 -6.69
CA ASN A 120 -4.06 13.20 -7.03
C ASN A 120 -4.21 12.08 -5.97
N ILE A 121 -3.13 11.37 -5.64
CA ILE A 121 -3.14 10.29 -4.65
C ILE A 121 -3.42 10.85 -3.25
N LYS A 122 -2.79 11.97 -2.90
CA LYS A 122 -3.00 12.65 -1.61
C LYS A 122 -4.46 13.06 -1.42
N ASN A 123 -5.12 13.54 -2.46
CA ASN A 123 -6.53 13.91 -2.41
C ASN A 123 -7.43 12.69 -2.26
N GLU A 124 -7.15 11.57 -2.94
CA GLU A 124 -7.90 10.33 -2.73
C GLU A 124 -7.73 9.78 -1.30
N PHE A 125 -6.53 9.82 -0.74
CA PHE A 125 -6.27 9.40 0.64
C PHE A 125 -7.09 10.24 1.63
N LYS A 126 -7.07 11.57 1.47
CA LYS A 126 -7.87 12.50 2.30
C LYS A 126 -9.36 12.24 2.15
N ARG A 127 -9.83 12.06 0.91
CA ARG A 127 -11.25 11.81 0.60
C ARG A 127 -11.73 10.50 1.19
N PHE A 128 -10.88 9.47 1.22
CA PHE A 128 -11.19 8.21 1.90
C PHE A 128 -11.29 8.40 3.42
N LEU A 129 -10.30 9.04 4.05
CA LEU A 129 -10.29 9.28 5.49
C LEU A 129 -11.46 10.15 6.00
N SER A 130 -12.01 11.02 5.14
CA SER A 130 -13.16 11.86 5.48
C SER A 130 -14.52 11.15 5.36
N ARG A 131 -14.56 9.89 4.91
CA ARG A 131 -15.79 9.11 4.84
C ARG A 131 -16.33 8.79 6.25
N LYS A 132 -17.59 8.37 6.35
CA LYS A 132 -18.12 7.82 7.61
C LYS A 132 -17.44 6.47 7.91
N GLU A 133 -17.36 6.07 9.18
CA GLU A 133 -16.73 4.79 9.55
C GLU A 133 -17.30 3.59 8.79
N ALA A 134 -18.63 3.51 8.64
CA ALA A 134 -19.27 2.45 7.87
C ALA A 134 -18.77 2.39 6.41
N ASP A 135 -18.48 3.54 5.81
CA ASP A 135 -18.03 3.67 4.42
C ASP A 135 -16.51 3.44 4.24
N LYS A 136 -15.79 3.19 5.34
CA LYS A 136 -14.38 2.77 5.36
C LYS A 136 -14.22 1.26 5.58
N SER A 137 -15.30 0.58 5.96
CA SER A 137 -15.31 -0.85 6.20
C SER A 137 -15.06 -1.65 4.91
N LEU A 138 -14.57 -2.87 5.04
CA LEU A 138 -14.40 -3.78 3.89
C LEU A 138 -15.75 -4.05 3.19
N SER A 139 -16.83 -4.19 3.96
CA SER A 139 -18.16 -4.50 3.40
C SER A 139 -18.73 -3.37 2.52
N ALA A 140 -18.34 -2.11 2.76
CA ALA A 140 -18.69 -0.99 1.87
C ALA A 140 -18.12 -1.14 0.45
N PHE A 141 -17.15 -2.04 0.27
CA PHE A 141 -16.51 -2.36 -1.01
C PHE A 141 -16.84 -3.78 -1.48
N MET A 142 -17.89 -4.40 -0.92
CA MET A 142 -18.25 -5.80 -1.17
C MET A 142 -17.11 -6.77 -0.80
N LEU A 143 -16.23 -6.38 0.13
CA LEU A 143 -15.14 -7.22 0.61
C LEU A 143 -15.53 -7.84 1.96
N VAL A 144 -15.22 -9.12 2.11
CA VAL A 144 -15.40 -9.87 3.36
C VAL A 144 -14.07 -10.46 3.80
N THR A 145 -13.93 -10.69 5.10
CA THR A 145 -12.81 -11.43 5.67
C THR A 145 -13.21 -12.88 5.91
N GLU A 146 -12.40 -13.82 5.46
CA GLU A 146 -12.58 -15.25 5.71
C GLU A 146 -11.31 -15.84 6.33
N ILE A 147 -11.43 -16.92 7.08
CA ILE A 147 -10.28 -17.69 7.57
C ILE A 147 -9.91 -18.72 6.50
N ASN A 148 -8.69 -18.62 5.97
CA ASN A 148 -8.19 -19.55 4.96
C ASN A 148 -7.79 -20.91 5.56
N ALA A 149 -7.35 -21.84 4.71
CA ALA A 149 -6.94 -23.20 5.11
C ALA A 149 -5.78 -23.23 6.12
N ASP A 150 -4.99 -22.15 6.19
CA ASP A 150 -3.86 -22.00 7.11
C ASP A 150 -4.25 -21.31 8.43
N GLY A 151 -5.53 -20.98 8.62
CA GLY A 151 -6.04 -20.31 9.82
C GLY A 151 -5.77 -18.80 9.85
N GLU A 152 -5.54 -18.18 8.69
CA GLU A 152 -5.27 -16.75 8.55
C GLU A 152 -6.45 -15.99 7.94
N LEU A 153 -6.60 -14.71 8.28
CA LEU A 153 -7.60 -13.85 7.67
C LEU A 153 -7.20 -13.44 6.24
N GLU A 154 -8.05 -13.73 5.27
CA GLU A 154 -7.92 -13.28 3.88
C GLU A 154 -9.11 -12.42 3.46
N ILE A 155 -8.92 -11.60 2.43
CA ILE A 155 -9.99 -10.79 1.85
C ILE A 155 -10.51 -11.48 0.61
N ARG A 156 -11.83 -11.59 0.50
CA ARG A 156 -12.52 -12.04 -0.71
C ARG A 156 -13.62 -11.06 -1.10
N ILE A 157 -14.01 -11.11 -2.37
CA ILE A 157 -15.27 -10.50 -2.80
C ILE A 157 -16.39 -11.31 -2.16
N SER A 158 -17.38 -10.60 -1.62
CA SER A 158 -18.54 -11.23 -0.99
C SER A 158 -19.26 -12.13 -2.00
N PRO A 159 -19.59 -13.40 -1.63
CA PRO A 159 -20.29 -14.33 -2.52
C PRO A 159 -21.67 -13.84 -2.99
N GLU A 160 -22.24 -12.85 -2.29
CA GLU A 160 -23.52 -12.21 -2.68
C GLU A 160 -23.40 -11.34 -3.93
N PHE A 161 -22.18 -11.08 -4.40
CA PHE A 161 -21.86 -10.20 -5.52
C PHE A 161 -20.93 -10.84 -6.57
N ASP A 162 -20.72 -12.17 -6.48
CA ASP A 162 -19.91 -12.98 -7.42
C ASP A 162 -20.81 -13.63 -8.51
#